data_AF-A0A841R3M8-F1
#
_entry.id   AF-A0A841R3M8-F1
#
_cell.length_a   1.000
_cell.length_b   1.000
_cell.length_c   1.000
_cell.angle_alpha   90.00
_cell.angle_beta   90.00
_cell.angle_gamma   90.00
#
_symmetry.space_group_name_H-M   'P 1'
#
loop_
_entity.id
_entity.type
_entity.pdbx_description
1 polymer ?
#
loop_
_entity_poly.entity_id
_entity_poly.type
_entity_poly.pdbx_seq_one_letter_code
_entity_poly.pdbx_strand_id
1 'polypeptide(L)'
;MITEQEKAKQFILKLLANPTLSDLSELQKEEQILQFLHINGNKLYPTLSSPAFFPGRNLMDISNILYTALFDITDSLLIPELRTIIYEKINYSFFAFLGAKALNEEGIRFQIFKFLEKNIKKPVIRRNLTGPHRAITTALPVKYLVPAFERRKYILFELTKVQRLRMAQSEIQNFIYLTMLLRPAIHLMEAPGRMGANKSNSGMVQTHYVQKVIEELKKELTLIPEEVICSGINSNLSFQDNNSLEATARMASLFASMGTNYRPAMKIDRGAVSADSSWFNIARKNYRFNGFDKDMLSELYNISVENGW
;
A
#
# COMPACT_ATOMS: atom_id res chain seq x y z
N MET A 1 17.83 23.36 -27.47
CA MET A 1 16.36 23.19 -27.51
C MET A 1 15.95 22.31 -26.34
N ILE A 2 14.91 22.68 -25.60
CA ILE A 2 14.39 21.84 -24.49
C ILE A 2 13.62 20.66 -25.12
N THR A 3 13.94 19.43 -24.72
CA THR A 3 13.26 18.22 -25.21
C THR A 3 11.82 18.17 -24.71
N GLU A 4 10.93 17.44 -25.42
CA GLU A 4 9.53 17.24 -24.97
C GLU A 4 9.48 16.66 -23.55
N GLN A 5 10.39 15.74 -23.21
CA GLN A 5 10.49 15.14 -21.88
C GLN A 5 10.86 16.16 -20.80
N GLU A 6 11.76 17.09 -21.09
CA GLU A 6 12.17 18.12 -20.13
C GLU A 6 11.03 19.14 -19.89
N LYS A 7 10.28 19.49 -20.93
CA LYS A 7 9.05 20.31 -20.78
C LYS A 7 8.01 19.60 -19.90
N ALA A 8 7.81 18.30 -20.12
CA ALA A 8 6.90 17.49 -19.33
C ALA A 8 7.32 17.45 -17.86
N LYS A 9 8.61 17.21 -17.58
CA LYS A 9 9.15 17.25 -16.21
C LYS A 9 8.92 18.59 -15.54
N GLN A 10 9.21 19.70 -16.21
CA GLN A 10 8.97 21.04 -15.66
C GLN A 10 7.48 21.29 -15.36
N PHE A 11 6.58 20.83 -16.23
CA PHE A 11 5.14 20.93 -15.99
C PHE A 11 4.71 20.11 -14.77
N ILE A 12 5.15 18.86 -14.66
CA ILE A 12 4.82 17.99 -13.52
C ILE A 12 5.41 18.52 -12.21
N LEU A 13 6.66 19.00 -12.21
CA LEU A 13 7.28 19.61 -11.02
C LEU A 13 6.47 20.82 -10.52
N LYS A 14 5.92 21.64 -11.42
CA LYS A 14 5.01 22.74 -11.03
C LYS A 14 3.72 22.23 -10.40
N LEU A 15 3.15 21.13 -10.89
CA LEU A 15 1.95 20.52 -10.29
C LEU A 15 2.26 19.94 -8.90
N LEU A 16 3.39 19.25 -8.75
CA LEU A 16 3.84 18.66 -7.48
C LEU A 16 4.21 19.72 -6.44
N ALA A 17 4.65 20.91 -6.87
CA ALA A 17 4.95 22.03 -6.00
C ALA A 17 3.69 22.71 -5.39
N ASN A 18 2.49 22.22 -5.69
CA ASN A 18 1.26 22.75 -5.10
C ASN A 18 1.26 22.54 -3.57
N PRO A 19 1.12 23.60 -2.75
CA PRO A 19 1.12 23.49 -1.30
C PRO A 19 0.08 22.53 -0.72
N THR A 20 -1.04 22.29 -1.42
CA THR A 20 -2.09 21.35 -0.99
C THR A 20 -1.63 19.89 -0.97
N LEU A 21 -0.52 19.58 -1.65
CA LEU A 21 0.07 18.25 -1.74
C LEU A 21 1.23 18.04 -0.74
N SER A 22 1.60 19.06 0.03
CA SER A 22 2.80 19.05 0.88
C SER A 22 2.80 17.92 1.94
N ASP A 23 1.65 17.64 2.55
CA ASP A 23 1.51 16.61 3.59
C ASP A 23 1.33 15.17 3.06
N LEU A 24 1.25 15.02 1.74
CA LEU A 24 1.04 13.73 1.07
C LEU A 24 2.37 13.00 0.83
N SER A 25 2.33 11.68 0.89
CA SER A 25 3.42 10.83 0.39
C SER A 25 3.55 10.90 -1.13
N GLU A 26 4.70 10.50 -1.66
CA GLU A 26 4.96 10.57 -3.11
C GLU A 26 3.94 9.79 -3.95
N LEU A 27 3.51 8.61 -3.48
CA LEU A 27 2.47 7.83 -4.15
C LEU A 27 1.07 8.49 -4.05
N GLN A 28 0.77 9.17 -2.96
CA GLN A 28 -0.48 9.95 -2.84
C GLN A 28 -0.45 11.19 -3.75
N LYS A 29 0.69 11.89 -3.84
CA LYS A 29 0.87 13.02 -4.75
C LYS A 29 0.68 12.55 -6.20
N GLU A 30 1.32 11.44 -6.56
CA GLU A 30 1.16 10.82 -7.87
C GLU A 30 -0.29 10.53 -8.22
N GLU A 31 -1.04 9.88 -7.32
CA GLU A 31 -2.44 9.56 -7.56
C GLU A 31 -3.28 10.83 -7.79
N GLN A 32 -3.05 11.88 -7.00
CA GLN A 32 -3.72 13.18 -7.18
C GLN A 32 -3.39 13.80 -8.55
N ILE A 33 -2.13 13.77 -8.98
CA ILE A 33 -1.72 14.30 -10.29
C ILE A 33 -2.30 13.47 -11.44
N LEU A 34 -2.26 12.14 -11.36
CA LEU A 34 -2.87 11.25 -12.35
C LEU A 34 -4.36 11.54 -12.48
N GLN A 35 -5.07 11.69 -11.35
CA GLN A 35 -6.49 11.99 -11.34
C GLN A 35 -6.78 13.38 -11.92
N PHE A 36 -5.96 14.39 -11.58
CA PHE A 36 -6.04 15.72 -12.14
C PHE A 36 -5.88 15.72 -13.67
N LEU A 37 -4.85 15.04 -14.18
CA LEU A 37 -4.58 14.93 -15.61
C LEU A 37 -5.71 14.19 -16.34
N HIS A 38 -6.23 13.12 -15.75
CA HIS A 38 -7.35 12.38 -16.31
C HIS A 38 -8.63 13.23 -16.41
N ILE A 39 -8.99 13.94 -15.34
CA ILE A 39 -10.21 14.75 -15.28
C ILE A 39 -10.10 16.00 -16.17
N ASN A 40 -8.93 16.64 -16.21
CA ASN A 40 -8.74 17.93 -16.88
C ASN A 40 -8.05 17.82 -18.25
N GLY A 41 -7.68 16.62 -18.71
CA GLY A 41 -6.92 16.41 -19.93
C GLY A 41 -7.52 17.11 -21.16
N ASN A 42 -8.84 16.98 -21.37
CA ASN A 42 -9.54 17.65 -22.48
C ASN A 42 -9.48 19.17 -22.40
N LYS A 43 -9.50 19.75 -21.19
CA LYS A 43 -9.40 21.21 -20.97
C LYS A 43 -7.97 21.70 -21.14
N LEU A 44 -6.99 20.88 -20.77
CA LEU A 44 -5.57 21.20 -20.91
C LEU A 44 -5.10 21.05 -22.37
N TYR A 45 -5.74 20.18 -23.15
CA TYR A 45 -5.29 19.82 -24.49
C TYR A 45 -5.01 20.99 -25.43
N PRO A 46 -5.87 22.02 -25.58
CA PRO A 46 -5.60 23.14 -26.49
C PRO A 46 -4.33 23.93 -26.14
N THR A 47 -3.97 23.98 -24.85
CA THR A 47 -2.74 24.63 -24.39
C THR A 47 -1.53 23.72 -24.59
N LEU A 48 -1.67 22.43 -24.25
CA LEU A 48 -0.60 21.45 -24.32
C LEU A 48 -0.20 21.12 -25.77
N SER A 49 -1.14 21.07 -26.72
CA SER A 49 -0.86 20.80 -28.14
C SER A 49 -0.34 22.02 -28.90
N SER A 50 -0.19 23.17 -28.24
CA SER A 50 0.35 24.38 -28.85
C SER A 50 1.83 24.22 -29.26
N PRO A 51 2.32 25.01 -30.24
CA PRO A 51 3.72 24.96 -30.65
C PRO A 51 4.74 25.21 -29.52
N ALA A 52 4.33 25.92 -28.46
CA ALA A 52 5.16 26.20 -27.30
C ALA A 52 5.42 24.95 -26.44
N PHE A 53 4.48 24.00 -26.42
CA PHE A 53 4.54 22.78 -25.60
C PHE A 53 4.83 21.54 -26.45
N PHE A 54 3.79 20.85 -26.93
CA PHE A 54 3.86 19.57 -27.65
C PHE A 54 3.25 19.69 -29.06
N PRO A 55 3.98 20.28 -30.03
CA PRO A 55 3.46 20.52 -31.37
C PRO A 55 3.07 19.21 -32.08
N GLY A 56 1.84 19.16 -32.61
CA GLY A 56 1.38 18.05 -33.46
C GLY A 56 1.11 16.73 -32.72
N ARG A 57 1.22 16.71 -31.39
CA ARG A 57 0.90 15.52 -30.58
C ARG A 57 -0.59 15.46 -30.26
N ASN A 58 -1.16 14.25 -30.30
CA ASN A 58 -2.52 14.02 -29.83
C ASN A 58 -2.55 13.92 -28.28
N LEU A 59 -3.75 13.93 -27.70
CA LEU A 59 -3.92 13.90 -26.24
C LEU A 59 -3.37 12.63 -25.58
N MET A 60 -3.44 11.48 -26.26
CA MET A 60 -2.93 10.21 -25.73
C MET A 60 -1.41 10.23 -25.62
N ASP A 61 -0.72 10.72 -26.66
CA ASP A 61 0.73 10.88 -26.67
C ASP A 61 1.18 11.86 -25.59
N ILE A 62 0.51 13.01 -25.48
CA ILE A 62 0.80 14.00 -24.43
C ILE A 62 0.61 13.37 -23.05
N SER A 63 -0.48 12.65 -22.82
CA SER A 63 -0.76 11.98 -21.55
C SER A 63 0.32 10.96 -21.21
N ASN A 64 0.76 10.16 -22.18
CA ASN A 64 1.83 9.18 -21.97
C ASN A 64 3.15 9.86 -21.58
N ILE A 65 3.53 10.95 -22.27
CA ILE A 65 4.73 11.73 -21.95
C ILE A 65 4.63 12.30 -20.52
N LEU A 66 3.49 12.85 -20.15
CA LEU A 66 3.26 13.40 -18.81
C LEU A 66 3.28 12.32 -17.71
N TYR A 67 2.70 11.15 -17.96
CA TYR A 67 2.73 10.02 -17.03
C TYR A 67 4.14 9.47 -16.86
N THR A 68 4.91 9.31 -17.94
CA THR A 68 6.31 8.91 -17.85
C THR A 68 7.12 9.93 -17.06
N ALA A 69 6.94 11.24 -17.31
CA ALA A 69 7.64 12.27 -16.55
C ALA A 69 7.25 12.25 -15.05
N LEU A 70 5.99 12.03 -14.72
CA LEU A 70 5.54 11.87 -13.33
C LEU A 70 6.19 10.66 -12.66
N PHE A 71 6.22 9.52 -13.34
CA PHE A 71 6.81 8.29 -12.82
C PHE A 71 8.32 8.44 -12.62
N ASP A 72 9.04 9.04 -13.57
CA ASP A 72 10.47 9.33 -13.44
C ASP A 72 10.76 10.18 -12.19
N ILE A 73 9.95 11.22 -11.95
CA ILE A 73 10.11 12.11 -10.79
C ILE A 73 9.82 11.37 -9.50
N THR A 74 8.70 10.65 -9.41
CA THR A 74 8.32 9.96 -8.16
C THR A 74 9.20 8.75 -7.88
N ASP A 75 9.70 8.04 -8.90
CA ASP A 75 10.64 6.92 -8.73
C ASP A 75 11.96 7.37 -8.11
N SER A 76 12.42 8.59 -8.41
CA SER A 76 13.64 9.16 -7.83
C SER A 76 13.59 9.29 -6.30
N LEU A 77 12.38 9.33 -5.72
CA LEU A 77 12.14 9.41 -4.27
C LEU A 77 11.64 8.07 -3.70
N LEU A 78 10.73 7.42 -4.41
CA LEU A 78 10.08 6.18 -3.98
C LEU A 78 11.07 5.01 -3.90
N ILE A 79 11.95 4.82 -4.89
CA ILE A 79 12.86 3.67 -4.92
C ILE A 79 13.86 3.71 -3.75
N PRO A 80 14.53 4.85 -3.46
CA PRO A 80 15.36 4.97 -2.24
C PRO A 80 14.58 4.71 -0.95
N GLU A 81 13.34 5.18 -0.85
CA GLU A 81 12.52 4.97 0.35
C GLU A 81 12.12 3.50 0.51
N LEU A 82 11.72 2.82 -0.57
CA LEU A 82 11.45 1.38 -0.55
C LEU A 82 12.68 0.58 -0.15
N ARG A 83 13.87 0.97 -0.67
CA ARG A 83 15.13 0.37 -0.24
C ARG A 83 15.35 0.56 1.26
N THR A 84 15.14 1.77 1.79
CA THR A 84 15.27 2.07 3.21
C THR A 84 14.31 1.20 4.05
N ILE A 85 13.05 1.09 3.64
CA ILE A 85 12.06 0.24 4.31
C ILE A 85 12.54 -1.22 4.40
N ILE A 86 12.98 -1.77 3.27
CA ILE A 86 13.35 -3.19 3.14
C ILE A 86 14.67 -3.49 3.86
N TYR A 87 15.66 -2.61 3.76
CA TYR A 87 17.00 -2.89 4.30
C TYR A 87 17.18 -2.45 5.75
N GLU A 88 16.45 -1.43 6.20
CA GLU A 88 16.68 -0.79 7.50
C GLU A 88 15.48 -0.88 8.45
N LYS A 89 14.24 -0.77 7.94
CA LYS A 89 13.05 -0.78 8.82
C LYS A 89 12.51 -2.17 9.14
N ILE A 90 12.68 -3.14 8.23
CA ILE A 90 12.18 -4.51 8.42
C ILE A 90 13.30 -5.39 8.96
N ASN A 91 13.09 -5.92 10.17
CA ASN A 91 13.93 -6.99 10.71
C ASN A 91 13.35 -8.35 10.28
N TYR A 92 14.18 -9.21 9.68
CA TYR A 92 13.76 -10.50 9.13
C TYR A 92 13.92 -11.69 10.08
N SER A 93 14.29 -11.45 11.34
CA SER A 93 14.44 -12.51 12.35
C SER A 93 13.19 -13.39 12.52
N PHE A 94 12.00 -12.85 12.22
CA PHE A 94 10.74 -13.59 12.27
C PHE A 94 10.70 -14.80 11.33
N PHE A 95 11.52 -14.82 10.27
CA PHE A 95 11.61 -15.96 9.33
C PHE A 95 12.10 -17.24 10.03
N ALA A 96 12.92 -17.14 11.08
CA ALA A 96 13.36 -18.32 11.84
C ALA A 96 12.18 -19.06 12.50
N PHE A 97 11.12 -18.34 12.86
CA PHE A 97 9.91 -18.89 13.46
C PHE A 97 8.96 -19.51 12.42
N LEU A 98 9.21 -19.26 11.13
CA LEU A 98 8.44 -19.79 10.00
C LEU A 98 9.16 -20.97 9.31
N GLY A 99 10.12 -21.61 10.01
CA GLY A 99 10.81 -22.79 9.50
C GLY A 99 11.91 -22.53 8.47
N ALA A 100 12.37 -21.28 8.31
CA ALA A 100 13.53 -20.98 7.47
C ALA A 100 14.80 -21.62 8.06
N LYS A 101 15.38 -22.61 7.36
CA LYS A 101 16.52 -23.41 7.84
C LYS A 101 17.81 -22.59 8.02
N ALA A 102 18.03 -21.57 7.18
CA ALA A 102 19.16 -20.65 7.28
C ALA A 102 18.74 -19.26 6.80
N LEU A 103 18.91 -18.24 7.65
CA LEU A 103 18.55 -16.87 7.34
C LEU A 103 19.64 -16.21 6.47
N ASN A 104 19.45 -16.25 5.15
CA ASN A 104 20.18 -15.37 4.24
C ASN A 104 19.47 -14.01 4.15
N GLU A 105 19.61 -13.18 5.20
CA GLU A 105 18.89 -11.89 5.28
C GLU A 105 19.23 -10.95 4.12
N GLU A 106 20.48 -10.90 3.68
CA GLU A 106 20.88 -10.06 2.55
C GLU A 106 20.22 -10.52 1.24
N GLY A 107 20.20 -11.83 0.99
CA GLY A 107 19.50 -12.43 -0.14
C GLY A 107 18.00 -12.15 -0.11
N ILE A 108 17.38 -12.23 1.08
CA ILE A 108 15.96 -11.92 1.30
C ILE A 108 15.67 -10.45 0.95
N ARG A 109 16.45 -9.51 1.53
CA ARG A 109 16.31 -8.06 1.25
C ARG A 109 16.49 -7.76 -0.23
N PHE A 110 17.50 -8.35 -0.86
CA PHE A 110 17.75 -8.19 -2.28
C PHE A 110 16.61 -8.71 -3.14
N GLN A 111 16.11 -9.91 -2.87
CA GLN A 111 15.01 -10.52 -3.62
C GLN A 111 13.73 -9.68 -3.51
N ILE A 112 13.35 -9.25 -2.30
CA ILE A 112 12.17 -8.40 -2.08
C ILE A 112 12.32 -7.07 -2.81
N PHE A 113 13.48 -6.40 -2.68
CA PHE A 113 13.71 -5.12 -3.32
C PHE A 113 13.65 -5.23 -4.85
N LYS A 114 14.31 -6.24 -5.43
CA LYS A 114 14.28 -6.46 -6.89
C LYS A 114 12.89 -6.82 -7.40
N PHE A 115 12.15 -7.61 -6.65
CA PHE A 115 10.77 -7.91 -6.95
C PHE A 115 9.92 -6.63 -6.98
N LEU A 116 10.01 -5.78 -5.96
CA LEU A 116 9.25 -4.54 -5.89
C LEU A 116 9.70 -3.54 -6.97
N GLU A 117 11.00 -3.30 -7.13
CA GLU A 117 11.58 -2.40 -8.16
C GLU A 117 11.11 -2.77 -9.59
N LYS A 118 11.03 -4.07 -9.89
CA LYS A 118 10.49 -4.56 -11.17
C LYS A 118 9.00 -4.26 -11.32
N ASN A 119 8.22 -4.50 -10.27
CA ASN A 119 6.76 -4.53 -10.35
C ASN A 119 6.09 -3.17 -10.13
N ILE A 120 6.72 -2.23 -9.43
CA ILE A 120 6.23 -0.85 -9.31
C ILE A 120 6.20 -0.12 -10.65
N LYS A 121 6.80 -0.65 -11.72
CA LYS A 121 6.63 -0.10 -13.07
C LYS A 121 5.18 -0.21 -13.58
N LYS A 122 4.35 -1.08 -12.96
CA LYS A 122 2.93 -1.23 -13.30
C LYS A 122 2.10 -0.20 -12.50
N PRO A 123 1.33 0.71 -13.16
CA PRO A 123 0.54 1.73 -12.46
C PRO A 123 -0.42 1.17 -11.40
N VAL A 124 -1.05 0.03 -11.66
CA VAL A 124 -1.98 -0.61 -10.73
C VAL A 124 -1.29 -1.06 -9.44
N ILE A 125 -0.05 -1.54 -9.53
CA ILE A 125 0.74 -1.95 -8.37
C ILE A 125 1.13 -0.72 -7.55
N ARG A 126 1.56 0.37 -8.19
CA ARG A 126 1.89 1.63 -7.49
C ARG A 126 0.71 2.17 -6.69
N ARG A 127 -0.46 2.27 -7.33
CA ARG A 127 -1.69 2.72 -6.68
C ARG A 127 -2.05 1.86 -5.47
N ASN A 128 -1.92 0.54 -5.58
CA ASN A 128 -2.20 -0.37 -4.46
C ASN A 128 -1.08 -0.41 -3.40
N LEU A 129 0.12 0.09 -3.72
CA LEU A 129 1.22 0.25 -2.78
C LEU A 129 1.09 1.53 -1.95
N THR A 130 0.30 2.53 -2.38
CA THR A 130 0.09 3.81 -1.68
C THR A 130 -0.24 3.60 -0.20
N GLY A 131 -1.24 2.76 0.08
CA GLY A 131 -1.68 2.45 1.45
C GLY A 131 -0.62 1.75 2.30
N PRO A 132 -0.11 0.57 1.87
CA PRO A 132 1.01 -0.12 2.51
C PRO A 132 2.22 0.77 2.79
N HIS A 133 2.70 1.50 1.79
CA HIS A 133 3.85 2.39 1.90
C HIS A 133 3.60 3.47 2.96
N ARG A 134 2.44 4.14 2.91
CA ARG A 134 2.09 5.17 3.88
C ARG A 134 1.97 4.61 5.30
N ALA A 135 1.37 3.43 5.45
CA ALA A 135 1.22 2.79 6.76
C ALA A 135 2.56 2.42 7.40
N ILE A 136 3.52 1.93 6.61
CA ILE A 136 4.86 1.58 7.11
C ILE A 136 5.66 2.84 7.43
N THR A 137 5.67 3.83 6.54
CA THR A 137 6.46 5.06 6.72
C THR A 137 6.01 5.88 7.92
N THR A 138 4.72 5.83 8.26
CA THR A 138 4.13 6.50 9.43
C THR A 138 4.00 5.59 10.65
N ALA A 139 4.55 4.37 10.60
CA ALA A 139 4.53 3.38 11.69
C ALA A 139 3.11 3.08 12.23
N LEU A 140 2.08 3.09 11.37
CA LEU A 140 0.70 2.77 11.75
C LEU A 140 0.58 1.41 12.48
N PRO A 141 1.18 0.31 11.99
CA PRO A 141 1.16 -0.95 12.74
C PRO A 141 1.77 -0.85 14.14
N VAL A 142 2.85 -0.10 14.34
CA VAL A 142 3.47 0.08 15.67
C VAL A 142 2.48 0.76 16.61
N LYS A 143 1.90 1.88 16.14
CA LYS A 143 0.94 2.70 16.88
C LYS A 143 -0.20 1.85 17.47
N TYR A 144 -0.68 0.86 16.72
CA TYR A 144 -1.81 0.03 17.12
C TYR A 144 -1.47 -1.33 17.72
N LEU A 145 -0.34 -1.94 17.34
CA LEU A 145 0.05 -3.26 17.85
C LEU A 145 0.51 -3.19 19.31
N VAL A 146 1.22 -2.12 19.71
CA VAL A 146 1.68 -1.98 21.11
C VAL A 146 0.48 -2.03 22.08
N PRO A 147 -0.56 -1.18 21.96
CA PRO A 147 -1.71 -1.26 22.86
C PRO A 147 -2.53 -2.53 22.70
N ALA A 148 -2.60 -3.13 21.50
CA ALA A 148 -3.32 -4.39 21.29
C ALA A 148 -2.68 -5.55 22.07
N PHE A 149 -1.34 -5.60 22.12
CA PHE A 149 -0.61 -6.60 22.90
C PHE A 149 -0.75 -6.37 24.40
N GLU A 150 -0.72 -5.12 24.84
CA GLU A 150 -0.93 -4.76 26.26
C GLU A 150 -2.33 -5.15 26.75
N ARG A 151 -3.36 -4.95 25.92
CA ARG A 151 -4.75 -5.29 26.26
C ARG A 151 -5.02 -6.78 26.31
N ARG A 152 -4.25 -7.60 25.58
CA ARG A 152 -4.40 -9.07 25.50
C ARG A 152 -5.81 -9.54 25.12
N LYS A 153 -6.47 -8.82 24.21
CA LYS A 153 -7.84 -9.12 23.74
C LYS A 153 -7.82 -9.90 22.41
N TYR A 154 -8.73 -9.56 21.50
CA TYR A 154 -9.03 -10.31 20.30
C TYR A 154 -7.83 -10.39 19.36
N ILE A 155 -7.16 -9.26 19.10
CA ILE A 155 -6.00 -9.21 18.20
C ILE A 155 -4.87 -10.13 18.68
N LEU A 156 -4.48 -10.05 19.96
CA LEU A 156 -3.44 -10.91 20.52
C LEU A 156 -3.85 -12.39 20.47
N PHE A 157 -5.11 -12.70 20.77
CA PHE A 157 -5.64 -14.06 20.70
C PHE A 157 -5.57 -14.62 19.27
N GLU A 158 -6.02 -13.86 18.28
CA GLU A 158 -5.97 -14.27 16.88
C GLU A 158 -4.53 -14.51 16.40
N LEU A 159 -3.59 -13.64 16.76
CA LEU A 159 -2.19 -13.78 16.37
C LEU A 159 -1.51 -14.98 17.05
N THR A 160 -1.69 -15.14 18.37
CA THR A 160 -0.90 -16.10 19.17
C THR A 160 -1.58 -17.46 19.36
N LYS A 161 -2.91 -17.53 19.31
CA LYS A 161 -3.69 -18.76 19.54
C LYS A 161 -4.30 -19.33 18.27
N VAL A 162 -4.86 -18.47 17.41
CA VAL A 162 -5.49 -18.93 16.15
C VAL A 162 -4.44 -19.15 15.07
N GLN A 163 -3.66 -18.11 14.73
CA GLN A 163 -2.55 -18.21 13.79
C GLN A 163 -1.30 -18.85 14.41
N ARG A 164 -1.26 -19.00 15.74
CA ARG A 164 -0.20 -19.70 16.49
C ARG A 164 1.20 -19.11 16.29
N LEU A 165 1.30 -17.80 16.10
CA LEU A 165 2.59 -17.11 16.01
C LEU A 165 3.29 -17.13 17.38
N ARG A 166 4.45 -17.79 17.46
CA ARG A 166 5.27 -17.93 18.67
C ARG A 166 6.49 -17.02 18.64
N MET A 167 6.27 -15.75 18.32
CA MET A 167 7.34 -14.75 18.16
C MET A 167 6.96 -13.48 18.93
N ALA A 168 7.93 -12.62 19.26
CA ALA A 168 7.61 -11.41 20.02
C ALA A 168 6.86 -10.37 19.14
N GLN A 169 6.37 -9.32 19.79
CA GLN A 169 5.56 -8.29 19.15
C GLN A 169 6.31 -7.62 17.98
N SER A 170 7.61 -7.39 18.14
CA SER A 170 8.48 -6.83 17.10
C SER A 170 8.54 -7.70 15.85
N GLU A 171 8.64 -9.02 16.00
CA GLU A 171 8.64 -9.96 14.88
C GLU A 171 7.30 -9.96 14.16
N ILE A 172 6.18 -9.94 14.90
CA ILE A 172 4.84 -9.86 14.32
C ILE A 172 4.64 -8.56 13.54
N GLN A 173 5.14 -7.44 14.06
CA GLN A 173 5.12 -6.16 13.37
C GLN A 173 5.88 -6.24 12.04
N ASN A 174 7.09 -6.80 12.04
CA ASN A 174 7.90 -6.95 10.82
C ASN A 174 7.25 -7.91 9.81
N PHE A 175 6.58 -8.96 10.29
CA PHE A 175 5.76 -9.82 9.46
C PHE A 175 4.64 -9.00 8.80
N ILE A 176 3.86 -8.25 9.56
CA ILE A 176 2.78 -7.40 9.01
C ILE A 176 3.32 -6.36 8.00
N TYR A 177 4.49 -5.76 8.25
CA TYR A 177 5.14 -4.87 7.28
C TYR A 177 5.41 -5.57 5.95
N LEU A 178 6.03 -6.75 5.99
CA LEU A 178 6.33 -7.49 4.77
C LEU A 178 5.05 -7.98 4.07
N THR A 179 4.04 -8.43 4.83
CA THR A 179 2.72 -8.78 4.32
C THR A 179 2.09 -7.61 3.56
N MET A 180 2.15 -6.38 4.10
CA MET A 180 1.65 -5.18 3.42
C MET A 180 2.44 -4.87 2.14
N LEU A 181 3.77 -5.03 2.13
CA LEU A 181 4.58 -4.80 0.92
C LEU A 181 4.29 -5.80 -0.19
N LEU A 182 3.95 -7.05 0.14
CA LEU A 182 3.62 -8.08 -0.85
C LEU A 182 2.16 -8.02 -1.32
N ARG A 183 1.26 -7.37 -0.55
CA ARG A 183 -0.16 -7.24 -0.91
C ARG A 183 -0.43 -6.82 -2.36
N PRO A 184 0.24 -5.80 -2.94
CA PRO A 184 -0.03 -5.34 -4.30
C PRO A 184 0.32 -6.36 -5.38
N ALA A 185 1.06 -7.42 -5.04
CA ALA A 185 1.43 -8.49 -5.96
C ALA A 185 0.22 -9.30 -6.45
N ILE A 186 -0.97 -9.14 -5.85
CA ILE A 186 -2.20 -9.69 -6.42
C ILE A 186 -2.43 -9.24 -7.87
N HIS A 187 -1.95 -8.06 -8.25
CA HIS A 187 -2.10 -7.52 -9.59
C HIS A 187 -0.98 -7.94 -10.57
N LEU A 188 -0.14 -8.92 -10.21
CA LEU A 188 0.98 -9.37 -11.06
C LEU A 188 0.51 -9.86 -12.44
N MET A 189 -0.60 -10.61 -12.46
CA MET A 189 -1.13 -11.25 -13.67
C MET A 189 -2.20 -10.40 -14.38
N GLU A 190 -2.43 -9.15 -13.96
CA GLU A 190 -3.35 -8.26 -14.65
C GLU A 190 -2.72 -7.72 -15.95
N ALA A 191 -3.51 -7.71 -17.03
CA ALA A 191 -3.07 -7.20 -18.31
C ALA A 191 -2.82 -5.68 -18.26
N PRO A 192 -1.72 -5.18 -18.84
CA PRO A 192 -1.45 -3.75 -18.94
C PRO A 192 -2.55 -3.08 -19.79
N GLY A 193 -3.11 -1.98 -19.30
CA GLY A 193 -4.08 -1.17 -20.06
C GLY A 193 -5.51 -1.10 -19.49
N ARG A 194 -5.86 -1.86 -18.45
CA ARG A 194 -7.10 -1.64 -17.68
C ARG A 194 -6.97 -0.48 -16.69
N MET A 195 -6.36 0.63 -17.11
CA MET A 195 -6.38 1.87 -16.37
C MET A 195 -7.75 2.53 -16.54
N GLY A 196 -8.69 2.25 -15.62
CA GLY A 196 -9.90 3.07 -15.48
C GLY A 196 -11.23 2.33 -15.37
N ALA A 197 -11.29 1.03 -15.65
CA ALA A 197 -12.54 0.28 -15.51
C ALA A 197 -12.61 -0.37 -14.12
N ASN A 198 -13.46 0.23 -13.29
CA ASN A 198 -13.88 -0.19 -11.96
C ASN A 198 -12.93 0.24 -10.83
N LYS A 199 -13.39 1.24 -10.09
CA LYS A 199 -13.33 1.16 -8.62
C LYS A 199 -13.75 -0.27 -8.26
N SER A 200 -12.80 -1.10 -7.83
CA SER A 200 -13.04 -2.38 -7.17
C SER A 200 -13.67 -2.10 -5.80
N ASN A 201 -14.75 -1.31 -5.78
CA ASN A 201 -15.50 -1.01 -4.58
C ASN A 201 -16.20 -2.27 -4.05
N SER A 202 -16.26 -3.38 -4.81
CA SER A 202 -16.69 -4.68 -4.28
C SER A 202 -15.57 -5.72 -4.12
N GLY A 203 -14.29 -5.29 -4.14
CA GLY A 203 -13.13 -5.83 -3.39
C GLY A 203 -12.85 -7.33 -3.26
N MET A 204 -13.58 -8.24 -3.90
CA MET A 204 -13.43 -9.68 -3.67
C MET A 204 -12.72 -10.31 -4.85
N VAL A 205 -11.43 -10.52 -4.66
CA VAL A 205 -10.63 -11.34 -5.55
C VAL A 205 -11.08 -12.79 -5.40
N GLN A 206 -11.30 -13.48 -6.51
CA GLN A 206 -11.71 -14.89 -6.49
C GLN A 206 -10.56 -15.76 -5.94
N THR A 207 -10.86 -16.68 -5.03
CA THR A 207 -9.87 -17.53 -4.34
C THR A 207 -8.98 -18.32 -5.31
N HIS A 208 -9.52 -18.76 -6.45
CA HIS A 208 -8.73 -19.48 -7.46
C HIS A 208 -7.68 -18.61 -8.15
N TYR A 209 -7.94 -17.30 -8.28
CA TYR A 209 -6.96 -16.35 -8.81
C TYR A 209 -5.86 -16.10 -7.79
N VAL A 210 -6.22 -15.97 -6.50
CA VAL A 210 -5.25 -15.88 -5.39
C VAL A 210 -4.27 -17.04 -5.41
N GLN A 211 -4.74 -18.29 -5.54
CA GLN A 211 -3.85 -19.44 -5.58
C GLN A 211 -2.85 -19.37 -6.75
N LYS A 212 -3.30 -18.95 -7.94
CA LYS A 212 -2.41 -18.79 -9.10
C LYS A 212 -1.30 -17.77 -8.84
N VAL A 213 -1.64 -16.65 -8.20
CA VAL A 213 -0.65 -15.63 -7.85
C VAL A 213 0.32 -16.15 -6.79
N ILE A 214 -0.17 -16.87 -5.77
CA ILE A 214 0.69 -17.48 -4.74
C ILE A 214 1.69 -18.46 -5.38
N GLU A 215 1.23 -19.36 -6.25
CA GLU A 215 2.12 -20.31 -6.93
C GLU A 215 3.18 -19.62 -7.79
N GLU A 216 2.83 -18.51 -8.44
CA GLU A 216 3.82 -17.74 -9.21
C GLU A 216 4.82 -17.01 -8.31
N LEU A 217 4.35 -16.43 -7.20
CA LEU A 217 5.21 -15.79 -6.22
C LEU A 217 6.16 -16.76 -5.54
N LYS A 218 5.73 -18.00 -5.26
CA LYS A 218 6.62 -19.03 -4.69
C LYS A 218 7.80 -19.36 -5.60
N LYS A 219 7.63 -19.24 -6.92
CA LYS A 219 8.72 -19.42 -7.90
C LYS A 219 9.66 -18.22 -7.97
N GLU A 220 9.12 -17.00 -7.87
CA GLU A 220 9.91 -15.75 -7.95
C GLU A 220 10.60 -15.40 -6.62
N LEU A 221 9.95 -15.68 -5.49
CA LEU A 221 10.35 -15.33 -4.12
C LEU A 221 10.81 -16.55 -3.32
N THR A 222 11.73 -17.32 -3.86
CA THR A 222 12.22 -18.59 -3.30
C THR A 222 12.85 -18.52 -1.90
N LEU A 223 13.29 -17.33 -1.44
CA LEU A 223 13.86 -17.16 -0.09
C LEU A 223 12.81 -16.72 0.94
N ILE A 224 11.57 -16.48 0.51
CA ILE A 224 10.49 -15.97 1.35
C ILE A 224 9.62 -17.14 1.81
N PRO A 225 9.36 -17.31 3.12
CA PRO A 225 8.47 -18.34 3.63
C PRO A 225 7.08 -18.23 3.00
N GLU A 226 6.48 -19.38 2.71
CA GLU A 226 5.17 -19.48 2.07
C GLU A 226 4.09 -18.75 2.89
N GLU A 227 4.17 -18.81 4.22
CA GLU A 227 3.25 -18.14 5.14
C GLU A 227 3.22 -16.62 4.93
N VAL A 228 4.36 -16.02 4.57
CA VAL A 228 4.48 -14.59 4.27
C VAL A 228 3.83 -14.26 2.94
N ILE A 229 4.11 -15.08 1.91
CA ILE A 229 3.52 -14.93 0.57
C ILE A 229 2.01 -15.07 0.66
N CYS A 230 1.52 -16.16 1.27
CA CYS A 230 0.10 -16.42 1.51
C CYS A 230 -0.54 -15.26 2.25
N SER A 231 0.00 -14.82 3.41
CA SER A 231 -0.55 -13.69 4.15
C SER A 231 -0.64 -12.42 3.28
N GLY A 232 0.39 -12.15 2.47
CA GLY A 232 0.44 -10.98 1.59
C GLY A 232 -0.71 -10.97 0.61
N ILE A 233 -0.91 -12.09 -0.10
CA ILE A 233 -1.95 -12.20 -1.13
C ILE A 233 -3.35 -12.35 -0.52
N ASN A 234 -3.49 -13.17 0.52
CA ASN A 234 -4.72 -13.38 1.28
C ASN A 234 -5.25 -12.10 1.93
N SER A 235 -4.39 -11.11 2.18
CA SER A 235 -4.86 -9.82 2.70
C SER A 235 -5.86 -9.15 1.75
N ASN A 236 -5.86 -9.48 0.46
CA ASN A 236 -6.81 -8.97 -0.53
C ASN A 236 -8.16 -9.71 -0.55
N LEU A 237 -8.32 -10.76 0.26
CA LEU A 237 -9.57 -11.49 0.40
C LEU A 237 -10.48 -10.87 1.46
N SER A 238 -11.79 -11.07 1.29
CA SER A 238 -12.77 -10.73 2.31
C SER A 238 -12.76 -11.77 3.42
N PHE A 239 -12.68 -11.30 4.67
CA PHE A 239 -12.85 -12.15 5.85
C PHE A 239 -14.27 -12.69 5.95
N GLN A 240 -15.28 -11.97 5.46
CA GLN A 240 -16.68 -12.44 5.52
C GLN A 240 -16.90 -13.71 4.71
N ASP A 241 -16.13 -13.90 3.63
CA ASP A 241 -16.23 -15.09 2.79
C ASP A 241 -15.20 -16.16 3.19
N ASN A 242 -14.15 -15.76 3.92
CA ASN A 242 -13.03 -16.61 4.30
C ASN A 242 -12.69 -16.39 5.78
N ASN A 243 -13.46 -16.99 6.69
CA ASN A 243 -13.26 -16.86 8.14
C ASN A 243 -11.94 -17.49 8.64
N SER A 244 -11.20 -18.18 7.78
CA SER A 244 -9.90 -18.79 8.09
C SER A 244 -8.70 -17.91 7.72
N LEU A 245 -8.91 -16.66 7.30
CA LEU A 245 -7.80 -15.76 6.95
C LEU A 245 -6.88 -15.52 8.15
N GLU A 246 -5.58 -15.50 7.85
CA GLU A 246 -4.53 -15.23 8.82
C GLU A 246 -4.74 -13.85 9.47
N ALA A 247 -4.46 -13.75 10.77
CA ALA A 247 -4.57 -12.48 11.49
C ALA A 247 -3.60 -11.43 10.94
N THR A 248 -2.40 -11.85 10.51
CA THR A 248 -1.43 -10.98 9.81
C THR A 248 -1.99 -10.41 8.49
N ALA A 249 -2.70 -11.23 7.71
CA ALA A 249 -3.34 -10.80 6.46
C ALA A 249 -4.46 -9.80 6.73
N ARG A 250 -5.30 -10.06 7.74
CA ARG A 250 -6.38 -9.15 8.18
C ARG A 250 -5.83 -7.80 8.65
N MET A 251 -4.80 -7.80 9.52
CA MET A 251 -4.15 -6.58 10.02
C MET A 251 -3.50 -5.79 8.87
N ALA A 252 -2.79 -6.47 7.96
CA ALA A 252 -2.19 -5.83 6.79
C ALA A 252 -3.24 -5.17 5.90
N SER A 253 -4.40 -5.81 5.69
CA SER A 253 -5.52 -5.23 4.93
C SER A 253 -6.06 -3.95 5.56
N LEU A 254 -6.26 -3.98 6.89
CA LEU A 254 -6.74 -2.82 7.66
C LEU A 254 -5.76 -1.64 7.58
N PHE A 255 -4.49 -1.88 7.89
CA PHE A 255 -3.49 -0.81 7.89
C PHE A 255 -3.19 -0.29 6.50
N ALA A 256 -3.16 -1.15 5.48
CA ALA A 256 -3.05 -0.71 4.09
C ALA A 256 -4.22 0.19 3.70
N SER A 257 -5.45 -0.19 4.03
CA SER A 257 -6.65 0.61 3.72
C SER A 257 -6.65 1.96 4.45
N MET A 258 -6.29 1.96 5.73
CA MET A 258 -6.16 3.19 6.53
C MET A 258 -5.06 4.09 5.97
N GLY A 259 -3.91 3.51 5.61
CA GLY A 259 -2.74 4.20 5.08
C GLY A 259 -3.03 5.01 3.82
N THR A 260 -3.97 4.58 2.96
CA THR A 260 -4.24 5.22 1.66
C THR A 260 -4.51 6.72 1.78
N ASN A 261 -5.23 7.15 2.82
CA ASN A 261 -5.56 8.56 3.05
C ASN A 261 -5.01 9.09 4.38
N TYR A 262 -4.09 8.37 5.02
CA TYR A 262 -3.63 8.71 6.37
C TYR A 262 -2.73 9.96 6.38
N ARG A 263 -3.07 10.90 7.26
CA ARG A 263 -2.38 12.19 7.47
C ARG A 263 -2.06 12.36 8.96
N PRO A 264 -0.87 11.96 9.43
CA PRO A 264 -0.53 11.95 10.85
C PRO A 264 -0.42 13.34 11.47
N ALA A 265 -0.13 14.38 10.67
CA ALA A 265 0.05 15.76 11.14
C ALA A 265 -1.23 16.61 11.12
N MET A 266 -2.40 15.99 10.89
CA MET A 266 -3.66 16.73 10.83
C MET A 266 -4.04 17.27 12.21
N LYS A 267 -4.19 18.60 12.32
CA LYS A 267 -4.65 19.24 13.55
C LYS A 267 -6.10 18.85 13.83
N ILE A 268 -6.38 18.52 15.09
CA ILE A 268 -7.72 18.19 15.55
C ILE A 268 -8.33 19.46 16.14
N ASP A 269 -9.46 19.88 15.61
CA ASP A 269 -10.22 21.00 16.17
C ASP A 269 -10.87 20.63 17.50
N ARG A 270 -10.99 21.58 18.42
CA ARG A 270 -11.52 21.33 19.77
C ARG A 270 -12.96 20.80 19.67
N GLY A 271 -13.20 19.61 20.22
CA GLY A 271 -14.50 18.95 20.22
C GLY A 271 -14.78 18.09 18.97
N ALA A 272 -13.87 18.06 18.00
CA ALA A 272 -13.95 17.14 16.88
C ALA A 272 -13.46 15.74 17.28
N VAL A 273 -14.06 14.71 16.68
CA VAL A 273 -13.54 13.34 16.74
C VAL A 273 -12.26 13.30 15.92
N SER A 274 -11.24 12.67 16.47
CA SER A 274 -9.94 12.48 15.84
C SER A 274 -10.02 11.62 14.57
N ALA A 275 -9.03 11.77 13.69
CA ALA A 275 -9.08 11.19 12.35
C ALA A 275 -9.14 9.66 12.38
N ASP A 276 -8.38 9.02 13.28
CA ASP A 276 -8.33 7.55 13.34
C ASP A 276 -9.61 6.98 13.90
N SER A 277 -10.09 7.55 15.01
CA SER A 277 -11.37 7.18 15.62
C SER A 277 -12.53 7.31 14.62
N SER A 278 -12.55 8.38 13.82
CA SER A 278 -13.52 8.55 12.74
C SER A 278 -13.39 7.47 11.66
N TRP A 279 -12.16 7.19 11.21
CA TRP A 279 -11.89 6.17 10.20
C TRP A 279 -12.35 4.78 10.66
N PHE A 280 -11.97 4.36 11.87
CA PHE A 280 -12.37 3.07 12.42
C PHE A 280 -13.88 2.98 12.61
N ASN A 281 -14.56 4.05 13.05
CA ASN A 281 -16.01 4.05 13.18
C ASN A 281 -16.70 3.83 11.82
N ILE A 282 -16.23 4.49 10.76
CA ILE A 282 -16.74 4.29 9.40
C ILE A 282 -16.44 2.87 8.89
N ALA A 283 -15.20 2.40 9.08
CA ALA A 283 -14.78 1.06 8.68
C ALA A 283 -15.60 -0.03 9.39
N ARG A 284 -15.88 0.13 10.70
CA ARG A 284 -16.73 -0.77 11.48
C ARG A 284 -18.17 -0.83 10.98
N LYS A 285 -18.75 0.29 10.56
CA LYS A 285 -20.11 0.31 9.99
C LYS A 285 -20.16 -0.38 8.62
N ASN A 286 -19.06 -0.30 7.86
CA ASN A 286 -18.95 -0.83 6.51
C ASN A 286 -18.11 -2.11 6.41
N TYR A 287 -17.87 -2.82 7.52
CA TYR A 287 -16.93 -3.94 7.57
C TYR A 287 -17.24 -5.04 6.55
N ARG A 288 -18.53 -5.35 6.33
CA ARG A 288 -18.96 -6.36 5.35
C ARG A 288 -18.58 -6.01 3.93
N PHE A 289 -18.79 -4.75 3.56
CA PHE A 289 -18.48 -4.23 2.23
C PHE A 289 -16.98 -4.23 1.96
N ASN A 290 -16.19 -3.86 2.98
CA ASN A 290 -14.73 -3.85 2.89
C ASN A 290 -14.09 -5.22 3.14
N GLY A 291 -14.88 -6.25 3.48
CA GLY A 291 -14.36 -7.57 3.83
C GLY A 291 -13.51 -7.61 5.10
N PHE A 292 -13.67 -6.65 6.01
CA PHE A 292 -12.89 -6.55 7.23
C PHE A 292 -13.44 -7.42 8.36
N ASP A 293 -12.55 -7.71 9.31
CA ASP A 293 -12.89 -8.30 10.59
C ASP A 293 -13.46 -7.25 11.55
N LYS A 294 -14.72 -7.44 11.95
CA LYS A 294 -15.46 -6.50 12.80
C LYS A 294 -14.90 -6.43 14.22
N ASP A 295 -14.42 -7.53 14.77
CA ASP A 295 -13.96 -7.60 16.16
C ASP A 295 -12.58 -6.97 16.29
N MET A 296 -11.70 -7.25 15.32
CA MET A 296 -10.42 -6.58 15.15
C MET A 296 -10.60 -5.05 15.01
N LEU A 297 -11.50 -4.60 14.13
CA LEU A 297 -11.83 -3.19 13.97
C LEU A 297 -12.40 -2.57 15.26
N SER A 298 -13.20 -3.32 16.02
CA SER A 298 -13.77 -2.83 17.28
C SER A 298 -12.72 -2.65 18.36
N GLU A 299 -11.74 -3.55 18.44
CA GLU A 299 -10.59 -3.39 19.33
C GLU A 299 -9.74 -2.17 18.94
N LEU A 300 -9.40 -2.02 17.65
CA LEU A 300 -8.61 -0.88 17.16
C LEU A 300 -9.33 0.46 17.35
N TYR A 301 -10.65 0.51 17.16
CA TYR A 301 -11.46 1.68 17.47
C TYR A 301 -11.35 2.07 18.95
N ASN A 302 -11.49 1.11 19.86
CA ASN A 302 -11.36 1.37 21.29
C ASN A 302 -9.95 1.85 21.66
N ILE A 303 -8.92 1.31 21.00
CA ILE A 303 -7.54 1.80 21.13
C ILE A 303 -7.44 3.26 20.69
N SER A 304 -7.99 3.62 19.53
CA SER A 304 -7.95 5.01 19.04
C SER A 304 -8.68 5.98 19.96
N VAL A 305 -9.86 5.63 20.47
CA VAL A 305 -10.66 6.49 21.35
C VAL A 305 -9.98 6.70 22.69
N GLU A 306 -9.49 5.64 23.33
CA GLU A 306 -8.84 5.73 24.65
C GLU A 306 -7.53 6.53 24.62
N ASN A 307 -6.85 6.57 23.48
CA ASN A 307 -5.61 7.34 23.30
C ASN A 307 -5.82 8.72 22.65
N GLY A 308 -7.05 9.07 22.26
CA GLY A 308 -7.35 10.34 21.60
C GLY A 308 -6.75 10.48 20.19
N TRP A 309 -6.61 9.37 19.45
CA TRP A 309 -6.03 9.31 18.10
C TRP A 309 -7.06 9.35 16.98
#